data_AF-A0A961K516-F1
#
_entry.id   AF-A0A961K516-F1
#
_cell.length_a   1.000
_cell.length_b   1.000
_cell.length_c   1.000
_cell.angle_alpha   90.00
_cell.angle_beta   90.00
_cell.angle_gamma   90.00
#
_symmetry.space_group_name_H-M   'P 1'
#
loop_
_entity.id
_entity.type
_entity.pdbx_description
1 polymer ?
#
loop_
_entity_poly.entity_id
_entity_poly.type
_entity_poly.pdbx_seq_one_letter_code
_entity_poly.pdbx_strand_id
1 'polypeptide(L)'
;MMLAALAYPPSGPRDHALVIRLVPRTTDSAALKALTRICPGSCFTFDAAERVAFSPVTCQGCGTCRRVCEATGEIRWSVDAAAPVLA
;
A
#
# COMPACT_ATOMS: atom_id res chain seq x y z
N MET A 1 12.23 -30.26 8.81
CA MET A 1 12.19 -28.79 8.68
C MET A 1 12.20 -28.44 7.19
N MET A 2 11.10 -27.90 6.67
CA MET A 2 11.08 -27.14 5.42
C MET A 2 9.84 -26.24 5.47
N LEU A 3 10.06 -24.94 5.65
CA LEU A 3 9.02 -23.92 5.71
C LEU A 3 8.46 -23.73 4.29
N ALA A 4 7.22 -24.16 4.07
CA ALA A 4 6.46 -23.79 2.90
C ALA A 4 6.15 -22.30 2.98
N ALA A 5 6.74 -21.53 2.07
CA ALA A 5 6.40 -20.13 1.86
C ALA A 5 4.91 -20.04 1.51
N LEU A 6 4.11 -19.51 2.43
CA LEU A 6 2.73 -19.12 2.17
C LEU A 6 2.74 -17.92 1.22
N ALA A 7 2.86 -18.19 -0.08
CA ALA A 7 2.35 -17.27 -1.09
C ALA A 7 0.81 -17.29 -0.96
N TYR A 8 0.27 -16.44 -0.10
CA TYR A 8 -1.17 -16.17 -0.07
C TYR A 8 -1.52 -15.55 -1.44
N PRO A 9 -2.26 -16.25 -2.32
CA PRO A 9 -2.59 -15.71 -3.62
C PRO A 9 -3.53 -14.50 -3.42
N PRO A 10 -3.30 -13.35 -4.10
CA PRO A 10 -4.25 -12.26 -4.08
C PRO A 10 -5.59 -12.78 -4.61
N SER A 11 -6.67 -12.48 -3.91
CA SER A 11 -8.01 -12.93 -4.25
C SER A 11 -8.46 -12.39 -5.61
N GLY A 12 -8.46 -13.28 -6.62
CA GLY A 12 -9.09 -13.10 -7.95
C GLY A 12 -8.13 -12.75 -9.10
N PRO A 13 -8.53 -13.02 -10.37
CA PRO A 13 -7.72 -12.70 -11.54
C PRO A 13 -7.67 -11.19 -11.72
N ARG A 14 -6.55 -10.57 -11.36
CA ARG A 14 -6.21 -9.22 -11.78
C ARG A 14 -4.99 -9.35 -12.64
N ASP A 15 -5.23 -9.32 -13.94
CA ASP A 15 -4.23 -9.46 -15.00
C ASP A 15 -3.22 -8.30 -15.01
N HIS A 16 -3.33 -7.37 -14.04
CA HIS A 16 -2.49 -6.21 -13.84
C HIS A 16 -1.89 -6.28 -12.44
N ALA A 17 -0.56 -6.43 -12.37
CA ALA A 17 0.20 -6.39 -11.13
C ALA A 17 0.05 -4.99 -10.51
N LEU A 18 -0.82 -4.87 -9.51
CA LEU A 18 -1.01 -3.62 -8.79
C LEU A 18 0.22 -3.31 -7.94
N VAL A 19 0.83 -2.16 -8.18
CA VAL A 19 1.93 -1.63 -7.40
C VAL A 19 1.50 -0.37 -6.67
N ILE A 20 1.63 -0.39 -5.35
CA ILE A 20 1.37 0.75 -4.48
C ILE A 20 2.70 1.18 -3.88
N ARG A 21 3.00 2.47 -3.93
CA ARG A 21 4.21 3.06 -3.31
C ARG A 21 3.85 4.26 -2.46
N LEU A 22 4.47 4.36 -1.29
CA LEU A 22 4.46 5.57 -0.48
C LEU A 22 5.43 6.58 -1.09
N VAL A 23 4.98 7.83 -1.25
CA VAL A 23 5.85 8.94 -1.62
C VAL A 23 6.51 9.45 -0.35
N PRO A 24 7.85 9.43 -0.25
CA PRO A 24 8.54 9.90 0.95
C PRO A 24 8.20 11.36 1.26
N ARG A 25 7.79 11.61 2.50
CA ARG A 25 7.56 12.95 3.05
C ARG A 25 8.31 13.09 4.38
N THR A 26 8.53 14.33 4.82
CA THR A 26 9.07 14.62 6.15
C THR A 26 8.07 14.27 7.26
N THR A 27 6.77 14.39 6.99
CA THR A 27 5.70 14.08 7.93
C THR A 27 4.53 13.42 7.19
N ASP A 28 3.93 12.42 7.81
CA ASP A 28 2.75 11.74 7.26
C ASP A 28 1.50 12.57 7.54
N SER A 29 0.67 12.75 6.52
CA SER A 29 -0.62 13.43 6.68
C SER A 29 -1.58 12.64 7.55
N ALA A 30 -2.63 13.32 8.03
CA ALA A 30 -3.74 12.67 8.70
C ALA A 30 -4.42 11.60 7.82
N ALA A 31 -4.45 11.81 6.51
CA ALA A 31 -5.03 10.87 5.55
C ALA A 31 -4.21 9.57 5.48
N LEU A 32 -2.88 9.68 5.37
CA LEU A 32 -1.99 8.52 5.36
C LEU A 32 -2.06 7.75 6.69
N LYS A 33 -2.08 8.46 7.82
CA LYS A 33 -2.23 7.84 9.15
C LYS A 33 -3.56 7.13 9.32
N ALA A 34 -4.65 7.67 8.77
CA ALA A 34 -5.98 7.05 8.86
C ALA A 34 -6.01 5.64 8.24
N LEU A 35 -5.19 5.38 7.21
CA LEU A 35 -5.13 4.08 6.54
C LEU A 35 -4.71 2.92 7.45
N THR A 36 -4.00 3.19 8.55
CA THR A 36 -3.68 2.21 9.59
C THR A 36 -4.92 1.63 10.28
N ARG A 37 -6.08 2.29 10.15
CA ARG A 37 -7.35 1.88 10.75
C ARG A 37 -8.44 1.54 9.72
N ILE A 38 -8.44 2.23 8.58
CA ILE A 38 -9.55 2.15 7.61
C ILE A 38 -9.23 1.31 6.37
N CYS A 39 -7.98 0.90 6.17
CA CYS A 39 -7.64 0.02 5.05
C CYS A 39 -8.25 -1.37 5.27
N PRO A 40 -9.15 -1.86 4.40
CA PRO A 40 -9.80 -3.16 4.59
C PRO A 40 -8.82 -4.34 4.56
N GLY A 41 -7.69 -4.17 3.87
CA GLY A 41 -6.62 -5.17 3.81
C GLY A 41 -5.57 -5.01 4.90
N SER A 42 -5.68 -4.06 5.83
CA SER A 42 -4.65 -3.81 6.85
C SER A 42 -3.23 -3.64 6.28
N CYS A 43 -3.13 -3.02 5.10
CA CYS A 43 -1.85 -2.89 4.38
C CYS A 43 -0.91 -1.84 4.98
N PHE A 44 -1.38 -1.05 5.95
CA PHE A 44 -0.65 0.09 6.50
C PHE A 44 -0.52 -0.06 8.02
N THR A 45 0.68 0.15 8.55
CA THR A 45 0.98 0.10 9.99
C THR A 45 1.89 1.25 10.36
N PHE A 46 2.01 1.56 11.66
CA PHE A 46 3.08 2.41 12.14
C PHE A 46 4.37 1.60 12.30
N ASP A 47 5.50 2.18 11.92
CA ASP A 47 6.82 1.65 12.24
C ASP A 47 7.33 2.17 13.60
N ALA A 48 8.57 1.83 13.95
CA ALA A 48 9.21 2.24 15.20
C ALA A 48 9.46 3.75 15.32
N ALA A 49 9.41 4.49 14.20
CA ALA A 49 9.54 5.94 14.16
C ALA A 49 8.17 6.65 14.09
N GLU A 50 7.08 5.92 14.37
CA GLU A 50 5.69 6.38 14.23
C GLU A 50 5.36 6.88 12.81
N ARG A 51 6.07 6.38 11.80
CA ARG A 51 5.80 6.64 10.39
C ARG A 51 4.95 5.54 9.80
N VAL A 52 4.14 5.87 8.82
CA VAL A 52 3.30 4.88 8.12
C VAL A 52 4.18 4.05 7.20
N ALA A 53 4.21 2.74 7.44
CA ALA A 53 4.78 1.72 6.58
C ALA A 53 3.68 1.02 5.77
N PHE A 54 4.03 0.54 4.58
CA PHE A 54 3.14 -0.21 3.70
C PHE A 54 3.64 -1.64 3.51
N SER A 55 2.72 -2.61 3.63
CA SER A 55 2.93 -4.03 3.35
C SER A 55 1.87 -4.54 2.37
N PRO A 56 2.23 -4.99 1.16
CA PRO A 56 1.27 -5.43 0.14
C PRO A 56 0.71 -6.85 0.38
N VAL A 57 1.20 -7.59 1.38
CA VAL A 57 0.90 -9.01 1.59
C VAL A 57 -0.60 -9.31 1.65
N THR A 58 -1.36 -8.42 2.29
CA THR A 58 -2.80 -8.55 2.50
C THR A 58 -3.61 -7.61 1.60
N CYS A 59 -2.98 -7.03 0.57
CA CYS A 59 -3.61 -6.06 -0.30
C CYS A 59 -4.67 -6.71 -1.18
N GLN A 60 -5.90 -6.21 -1.07
CA GLN A 60 -7.02 -6.63 -1.91
C GLN A 60 -7.25 -5.68 -3.10
N GLY A 61 -6.32 -4.77 -3.38
CA GLY A 61 -6.44 -3.79 -4.46
C GLY A 61 -7.76 -3.00 -4.48
N CYS A 62 -8.35 -2.72 -3.30
CA CYS A 62 -9.68 -2.14 -3.18
C CYS A 62 -9.75 -0.64 -3.54
N GLY A 63 -8.62 0.05 -3.64
CA GLY A 63 -8.56 1.46 -4.00
C GLY A 63 -8.81 2.45 -2.86
N THR A 64 -9.11 2.00 -1.64
CA THR A 64 -9.37 2.91 -0.49
C THR A 64 -8.21 3.88 -0.27
N CYS A 65 -6.97 3.39 -0.27
CA CYS A 65 -5.82 4.26 -0.04
C CYS A 65 -5.54 5.25 -1.19
N ARG A 66 -5.90 4.89 -2.44
CA ARG A 66 -5.87 5.84 -3.56
C ARG A 66 -6.79 7.04 -3.30
N ARG A 67 -8.03 6.76 -2.88
CA ARG A 67 -9.05 7.80 -2.64
C ARG A 67 -8.71 8.66 -1.43
N VAL A 68 -8.33 8.04 -0.32
CA VAL A 68 -8.04 8.75 0.94
C VAL A 68 -6.83 9.68 0.79
N CYS A 69 -5.80 9.27 0.06
CA CYS A 69 -4.58 10.07 -0.14
C CYS A 69 -4.56 10.83 -1.49
N GLU A 70 -5.71 10.96 -2.17
CA GLU A 70 -5.79 11.63 -3.47
C GLU A 70 -5.32 13.10 -3.40
N ALA A 71 -5.79 13.82 -2.38
CA ALA A 71 -5.43 15.23 -2.17
C ALA A 71 -3.99 15.45 -1.69
N THR A 72 -3.41 14.48 -0.99
CA THR A 72 -2.05 14.62 -0.42
C THR A 72 -0.96 14.13 -1.39
N GLY A 73 -1.35 13.27 -2.33
CA GLY A 73 -0.44 12.66 -3.28
C GLY A 73 0.59 11.73 -2.64
N GLU A 74 0.38 11.29 -1.40
CA GLU A 74 1.33 10.46 -0.65
C GLU A 74 1.36 8.99 -1.11
N ILE A 75 0.42 8.59 -1.95
CA ILE A 75 0.34 7.22 -2.47
C ILE A 75 0.31 7.26 -3.99
N ARG A 76 1.20 6.49 -4.61
CA ARG A 76 1.19 6.22 -6.05
C ARG A 76 0.64 4.82 -6.31
N TRP A 77 -0.31 4.75 -7.24
CA TRP A 77 -0.91 3.52 -7.73
C TRP A 77 -0.47 3.30 -9.18
N SER A 78 0.09 2.14 -9.49
CA SER A 78 0.46 1.74 -10.84
C SER A 78 -0.03 0.33 -11.14
N VAL A 79 -0.40 0.08 -12.39
CA VAL A 79 -0.67 -1.26 -12.93
C VAL A 79 0.54 -1.85 -13.65
N ASP A 80 1.62 -1.06 -13.73
CA ASP A 80 2.90 -1.44 -14.31
C ASP A 80 3.98 -1.33 -13.23
N ALA A 81 4.59 -2.47 -12.91
CA ALA A 81 5.67 -2.53 -11.94
C ALA A 81 6.93 -1.79 -12.40
N ALA A 82 7.09 -1.59 -13.71
CA ALA A 82 8.20 -0.87 -14.33
C ALA A 82 7.94 0.65 -14.47
N ALA A 83 6.73 1.14 -14.18
CA ALA A 83 6.44 2.57 -14.29
C ALA A 83 7.28 3.38 -13.29
N PRO A 84 8.00 4.43 -13.75
CA PRO A 84 8.88 5.22 -12.90
C PRO A 84 8.08 5.98 -11.84
N VAL A 85 8.65 6.07 -10.64
CA VAL A 85 8.14 6.91 -9.55
C VAL A 85 8.48 8.36 -9.91
N LEU A 86 7.61 9.04 -10.65
CA LEU A 86 7.78 10.46 -10.89
C LEU A 86 7.58 11.20 -9.56
N ALA A 87 8.66 11.84 -9.12
CA ALA A 87 8.79 12.65 -7.91
C ALA A 87 7.94 13.92 -8.00
#